data_AF-A0A503AUU1-F1
#
_entry.id   AF-A0A503AUU1-F1
#
_cell.length_a   1.000
_cell.length_b   1.000
_cell.length_c   1.000
_cell.angle_alpha   90.00
_cell.angle_beta   90.00
_cell.angle_gamma   90.00
#
_symmetry.space_group_name_H-M   'P 1'
#
loop_
_entity.id
_entity.type
_entity.pdbx_description
1 polymer ?
#
loop_
_entity_poly.entity_id
_entity_poly.type
_entity_poly.pdbx_seq_one_letter_code
_entity_poly.pdbx_strand_id
1 'polypeptide(L)'
;MTFKFMAISIATLLLAGCSSTTASISPAKYDKMNCPELNNAVGETATDISRTAIARGKVANTSVPTWLLGGERVKTAVANRETARIDRLQQQQQVIVATRRQRCPSSP
;
A
#
# COMPACT_ATOMS: atom_id res chain seq x y z
N MET A 1 -25.58 -21.54 -47.33
CA MET A 1 -24.29 -21.84 -46.68
C MET A 1 -23.90 -20.65 -45.81
N THR A 2 -24.03 -20.85 -44.50
CA THR A 2 -23.39 -20.17 -43.35
C THR A 2 -22.59 -18.88 -43.58
N PHE A 3 -23.16 -17.76 -43.13
CA PHE A 3 -22.43 -16.55 -42.71
C PHE A 3 -21.68 -16.84 -41.41
N LYS A 4 -20.35 -16.91 -41.46
CA LYS A 4 -19.50 -17.32 -40.33
C LYS A 4 -18.41 -16.26 -40.08
N PHE A 5 -18.79 -15.04 -39.70
CA PHE A 5 -17.82 -13.96 -39.39
C PHE A 5 -18.34 -12.94 -38.35
N MET A 6 -18.89 -13.39 -37.23
CA MET A 6 -19.17 -12.50 -36.10
C MET A 6 -19.04 -13.25 -34.78
N ALA A 7 -17.82 -13.54 -34.35
CA ALA A 7 -17.62 -14.11 -33.00
C ALA A 7 -16.19 -14.00 -32.45
N ILE A 8 -15.33 -13.08 -32.89
CA ILE A 8 -13.97 -13.03 -32.33
C ILE A 8 -13.43 -11.60 -32.28
N SER A 9 -13.97 -10.74 -31.41
CA SER A 9 -13.32 -9.44 -31.14
C SER A 9 -13.48 -8.89 -29.72
N ILE A 10 -14.10 -9.60 -28.77
CA ILE A 10 -14.40 -9.02 -27.43
C ILE A 10 -13.53 -9.60 -26.29
N ALA A 11 -12.62 -10.54 -26.59
CA ALA A 11 -11.94 -11.32 -25.54
C ALA A 11 -10.54 -10.84 -25.10
N THR A 12 -10.07 -9.65 -25.49
CA THR A 12 -8.67 -9.23 -25.22
C THR A 12 -8.47 -8.19 -24.11
N LEU A 13 -9.53 -7.77 -23.38
CA LEU A 13 -9.44 -6.68 -22.39
C LEU A 13 -9.11 -7.08 -20.93
N LEU A 14 -8.85 -8.36 -20.63
CA LEU A 14 -8.77 -8.83 -19.23
C LEU A 14 -7.37 -9.18 -18.70
N LEU A 15 -6.30 -9.01 -19.47
CA LEU A 15 -4.94 -9.46 -19.07
C LEU A 15 -3.97 -8.33 -18.70
N ALA A 16 -4.40 -7.06 -18.71
CA ALA A 16 -3.60 -5.98 -18.12
C ALA A 16 -3.77 -5.95 -16.60
N GLY A 17 -3.35 -7.03 -15.94
CA GLY A 17 -3.15 -7.04 -14.49
C GLY A 17 -2.08 -6.01 -14.15
N CYS A 18 -2.42 -5.00 -13.36
CA CYS A 18 -1.46 -4.03 -12.86
C CYS A 18 -0.38 -4.79 -12.09
N SER A 19 0.80 -4.97 -12.72
CA SER A 19 1.99 -5.56 -12.11
C SER A 19 2.48 -4.62 -11.01
N SER A 20 1.76 -4.59 -9.89
CA SER A 20 2.17 -3.91 -8.68
C SER A 20 3.27 -4.77 -8.08
N THR A 21 4.51 -4.54 -8.51
CA THR A 21 5.70 -5.11 -7.88
C THR A 21 5.62 -4.77 -6.40
N THR A 22 5.22 -5.75 -5.59
CA THR A 22 5.16 -5.58 -4.15
C THR A 22 6.59 -5.48 -3.67
N ALA A 23 7.08 -4.27 -3.43
CA ALA A 23 8.41 -4.06 -2.88
C ALA A 23 8.52 -4.86 -1.58
N SER A 24 9.41 -5.85 -1.55
CA SER A 24 9.69 -6.64 -0.35
C SER A 24 10.34 -5.75 0.71
N ILE A 25 9.86 -5.81 1.94
CA ILE A 25 10.49 -5.14 3.09
C ILE A 25 11.78 -5.89 3.38
N SER A 26 12.92 -5.33 2.99
CA SER A 26 14.24 -5.95 3.22
C SER A 26 14.85 -5.44 4.53
N PRO A 27 15.06 -6.31 5.54
CA PRO A 27 15.73 -5.94 6.79
C PRO A 27 17.16 -5.43 6.57
N ALA A 28 17.82 -5.95 5.53
CA ALA A 28 19.21 -5.62 5.19
C ALA A 28 19.44 -4.14 4.87
N LYS A 29 18.38 -3.39 4.53
CA LYS A 29 18.45 -1.93 4.37
C LYS A 29 18.77 -1.25 5.71
N TYR A 30 18.11 -1.66 6.78
CA TYR A 30 18.21 -1.03 8.10
C TYR A 30 19.45 -1.49 8.86
N ASP A 31 19.97 -2.67 8.52
CA ASP A 31 21.21 -3.20 9.07
C ASP A 31 22.47 -2.39 8.73
N LYS A 32 22.39 -1.50 7.74
CA LYS A 32 23.51 -0.62 7.36
C LYS A 32 23.41 0.77 7.97
N MET A 33 22.31 1.09 8.65
CA MET A 33 22.06 2.41 9.20
C MET A 33 22.68 2.58 10.59
N ASN A 34 23.14 3.80 10.87
CA ASN A 34 23.55 4.21 12.22
C ASN A 34 22.33 4.58 13.09
N CYS A 35 22.54 4.80 14.39
CA CYS A 35 21.43 5.06 15.32
C CYS A 35 20.63 6.34 15.06
N PRO A 36 21.26 7.48 14.73
CA PRO A 36 20.54 8.66 14.26
C PRO A 36 19.67 8.38 13.02
N GLU A 37 20.19 7.65 12.03
CA GLU A 37 19.44 7.25 10.84
C GLU A 37 18.27 6.33 11.18
N LEU A 38 18.45 5.36 12.08
CA LEU A 38 17.37 4.49 12.56
C LEU A 38 16.29 5.29 13.31
N ASN A 39 16.67 6.28 14.12
CA ASN A 39 15.72 7.16 14.80
C ASN A 39 14.90 7.98 13.80
N ASN A 40 15.55 8.55 12.79
CA ASN A 40 14.88 9.29 11.73
C ASN A 40 13.96 8.37 10.92
N ALA A 41 14.42 7.17 10.56
CA ALA A 41 13.63 6.20 9.81
C ALA A 41 12.38 5.74 10.58
N VAL A 42 12.45 5.62 11.92
CA VAL A 42 11.29 5.39 12.78
C VAL A 42 10.29 6.55 12.65
N GLY A 43 10.76 7.80 12.77
CA GLY A 43 9.88 8.98 12.70
C GLY A 43 9.25 9.19 11.32
N GLU A 44 10.02 8.99 10.26
CA GLU A 44 9.55 9.07 8.88
C GLU A 44 8.49 8.00 8.59
N THR A 45 8.77 6.74 8.95
CA THR A 45 7.81 5.65 8.74
C THR A 45 6.53 5.87 9.54
N ALA A 46 6.61 6.35 10.79
CA ALA A 46 5.44 6.69 11.61
C ALA A 46 4.62 7.84 10.99
N THR A 47 5.30 8.83 10.41
CA THR A 47 4.64 9.95 9.71
C THR A 47 3.90 9.43 8.47
N ASP A 48 4.52 8.54 7.70
CA ASP A 48 3.90 7.95 6.52
C ASP A 48 2.71 7.05 6.84
N ILE A 49 2.78 6.26 7.93
CA ILE A 49 1.62 5.51 8.46
C ILE A 49 0.47 6.48 8.71
N SER A 50 0.74 7.57 9.43
CA SER A 50 -0.29 8.54 9.82
C SER A 50 -0.90 9.22 8.60
N ARG A 51 -0.07 9.67 7.64
CA ARG A 51 -0.54 10.28 6.39
C ARG A 51 -1.39 9.31 5.58
N THR A 52 -0.98 8.04 5.48
CA THR A 52 -1.72 7.01 4.75
C THR A 52 -3.03 6.69 5.45
N ALA A 53 -3.06 6.62 6.79
CA ALA A 53 -4.29 6.44 7.56
C ALA A 53 -5.28 7.59 7.35
N ILE A 54 -4.80 8.83 7.32
CA ILE A 54 -5.62 10.00 6.99
C ILE A 54 -6.17 9.90 5.56
N ALA A 55 -5.33 9.55 4.58
CA ALA A 55 -5.77 9.37 3.19
C ALA A 55 -6.84 8.28 3.07
N ARG A 56 -6.63 7.11 3.70
CA ARG A 56 -7.63 6.04 3.81
C ARG A 56 -8.94 6.56 4.39
N GLY A 57 -8.88 7.33 5.47
CA GLY A 57 -10.04 7.94 6.12
C GLY A 57 -10.80 8.87 5.17
N LYS A 58 -10.09 9.71 4.41
CA LYS A 58 -10.69 10.59 3.39
C LYS A 58 -11.40 9.80 2.29
N VAL A 59 -10.78 8.72 1.79
CA VAL A 59 -11.43 7.86 0.78
C VAL A 59 -12.69 7.23 1.35
N ALA A 60 -12.64 6.65 2.54
CA ALA A 60 -13.78 6.00 3.16
C ALA A 60 -14.95 6.97 3.43
N ASN A 61 -14.65 8.23 3.79
CA ASN A 61 -15.65 9.26 4.10
C ASN A 61 -16.15 10.01 2.86
N THR A 62 -15.63 9.72 1.67
CA THR A 62 -16.11 10.36 0.45
C THR A 62 -17.50 9.84 0.10
N SER A 63 -18.44 10.75 -0.12
CA SER A 63 -19.80 10.41 -0.58
C SER A 63 -19.75 10.06 -2.07
N VAL A 64 -20.32 8.91 -2.43
CA VAL A 64 -20.45 8.49 -3.82
C VAL A 64 -21.87 8.77 -4.28
N PRO A 65 -22.08 9.53 -5.37
CA PRO A 65 -23.41 9.73 -5.92
C PRO A 65 -24.05 8.41 -6.36
N THR A 66 -25.37 8.28 -6.16
CA THR A 66 -26.12 7.06 -6.48
C THR A 66 -26.19 6.74 -7.97
N TRP A 67 -26.04 7.74 -8.84
CA TRP A 67 -25.98 7.55 -10.30
C TRP A 67 -24.66 6.95 -10.78
N LEU A 68 -23.60 6.96 -9.95
CA LEU A 68 -22.30 6.40 -10.30
C LEU A 68 -22.29 4.89 -10.01
N LEU A 69 -22.75 4.11 -10.99
CA LEU A 69 -22.82 2.66 -10.91
C LEU A 69 -21.45 2.06 -10.56
N GLY A 70 -21.39 1.31 -9.45
CA GLY A 70 -20.15 0.69 -8.98
C GLY A 70 -19.17 1.64 -8.27
N GLY A 71 -19.48 2.94 -8.15
CA GLY A 71 -18.60 3.90 -7.47
C GLY A 71 -18.31 3.52 -6.02
N GLU A 72 -19.28 2.94 -5.31
CA GLU A 72 -19.05 2.44 -3.96
C GLU A 72 -18.07 1.27 -3.90
N ARG A 73 -18.11 0.36 -4.89
CA ARG A 73 -17.14 -0.74 -4.98
C ARG A 73 -15.73 -0.20 -5.21
N VAL A 74 -15.60 0.84 -6.03
CA VAL A 74 -14.31 1.52 -6.26
C VAL A 74 -13.83 2.19 -4.97
N LYS A 75 -14.70 2.90 -4.25
CA LYS A 75 -14.36 3.50 -2.95
C LYS A 75 -13.83 2.45 -1.97
N THR A 76 -14.52 1.32 -1.85
CA THR A 76 -14.08 0.20 -1.01
C THR A 76 -12.74 -0.36 -1.48
N ALA A 77 -12.55 -0.59 -2.79
CA ALA A 77 -11.30 -1.12 -3.32
C ALA A 77 -10.11 -0.18 -3.06
N VAL A 78 -10.30 1.13 -3.21
CA VAL A 78 -9.26 2.13 -2.91
C VAL A 78 -8.99 2.19 -1.41
N ALA A 79 -10.03 2.20 -0.57
CA ALA A 79 -9.85 2.17 0.89
C ALA A 79 -9.08 0.92 1.35
N ASN A 80 -9.39 -0.25 0.78
CA ASN A 80 -8.68 -1.50 1.06
C ASN A 80 -7.23 -1.48 0.59
N ARG A 81 -6.95 -0.80 -0.54
CA ARG A 81 -5.58 -0.59 -1.00
C ARG A 81 -4.77 0.25 -0.02
N GLU A 82 -5.36 1.31 0.53
CA GLU A 82 -4.70 2.12 1.56
C GLU A 82 -4.52 1.33 2.85
N THR A 83 -5.47 0.49 3.25
CA THR A 83 -5.30 -0.45 4.37
C THR A 83 -4.09 -1.37 4.16
N ALA A 84 -3.98 -2.00 2.98
CA ALA A 84 -2.83 -2.85 2.68
C ALA A 84 -1.50 -2.09 2.69
N ARG A 85 -1.50 -0.80 2.34
CA ARG A 85 -0.32 0.07 2.44
C ARG A 85 0.04 0.37 3.90
N ILE A 86 -0.94 0.64 4.75
CA ILE A 86 -0.74 0.84 6.20
C ILE A 86 -0.12 -0.41 6.82
N ASP A 87 -0.65 -1.60 6.51
CA ASP A 87 -0.14 -2.86 7.08
C ASP A 87 1.33 -3.08 6.72
N ARG A 88 1.73 -2.78 5.48
CA ARG A 88 3.15 -2.84 5.06
C ARG A 88 4.01 -1.84 5.81
N LEU A 89 3.56 -0.60 5.95
CA LEU A 89 4.29 0.41 6.71
C LEU A 89 4.42 0.02 8.19
N GLN A 90 3.41 -0.62 8.77
CA GLN A 90 3.46 -1.15 10.13
C GLN A 90 4.47 -2.29 10.26
N GLN A 91 4.49 -3.23 9.30
CA GLN A 91 5.51 -4.28 9.25
C GLN A 91 6.92 -3.68 9.15
N GLN A 92 7.10 -2.67 8.30
CA GLN A 92 8.36 -1.96 8.16
C GLN A 92 8.77 -1.28 9.47
N GLN A 93 7.82 -0.59 10.14
CA GLN A 93 8.04 0.06 11.42
C GLN A 93 8.51 -0.94 12.49
N GLN A 94 7.91 -2.13 12.54
CA GLN A 94 8.30 -3.18 13.48
C GLN A 94 9.74 -3.65 13.23
N VAL A 95 10.14 -3.83 11.98
CA VAL A 95 11.52 -4.20 11.61
C VAL A 95 12.50 -3.11 12.05
N ILE A 96 12.23 -1.84 11.73
CA ILE A 96 13.12 -0.72 12.12
C ILE A 96 13.25 -0.62 13.64
N VAL A 97 12.14 -0.76 14.38
CA VAL A 97 12.14 -0.72 15.85
C VAL A 97 12.91 -1.90 16.43
N ALA A 98 12.77 -3.11 15.87
CA ALA A 98 13.53 -4.27 16.29
C ALA A 98 15.05 -4.06 16.08
N THR A 99 15.45 -3.62 14.88
CA THR A 99 16.87 -3.31 14.57
C THR A 99 17.41 -2.22 15.49
N ARG A 100 16.65 -1.14 15.72
CA ARG A 100 17.04 -0.07 16.63
C ARG A 100 17.23 -0.59 18.05
N ARG A 101 16.30 -1.40 18.58
CA ARG A 101 16.39 -1.99 19.93
C ARG A 101 17.61 -2.88 20.10
N GLN A 102 18.03 -3.57 19.04
CA GLN A 102 19.21 -4.44 19.05
C GLN A 102 20.52 -3.67 19.01
N ARG A 103 20.59 -2.54 18.29
CA ARG A 103 21.85 -1.88 17.96
C ARG A 103 22.11 -0.59 18.72
N CYS A 104 21.05 0.13 19.07
CA CYS A 104 21.18 1.47 19.62
C CYS A 104 21.07 1.44 21.14
N PRO A 105 21.94 2.18 21.84
CA PRO A 105 21.77 2.35 23.27
C PRO A 105 20.41 3.01 23.53
N SER A 106 19.64 2.41 24.43
CA SER A 106 18.48 3.09 25.01
C SER A 106 18.98 4.39 25.64
N SER A 107 18.26 5.49 25.44
CA SER A 107 18.48 6.67 26.28
C SER A 107 18.34 6.24 27.75
N PRO A 108 19.25 6.64 28.64
CA PRO A 108 19.11 6.39 30.07
C PRO A 108 17.82 7.01 30.62
#